data_AF-A0A2S8A7M5-F1
#
_entry.id   AF-A0A2S8A7M5-F1
#
_cell.length_a   1.000
_cell.length_b   1.000
_cell.length_c   1.000
_cell.angle_alpha   90.00
_cell.angle_beta   90.00
_cell.angle_gamma   90.00
#
_symmetry.space_group_name_H-M   'P 1'
#
loop_
_entity.id
_entity.type
_entity.pdbx_description
1 polymer ?
#
loop_
_entity_poly.entity_id
_entity_poly.type
_entity_poly.pdbx_seq_one_letter_code
_entity_poly.pdbx_strand_id
1 'polypeptide(L)'
;MIQLEKIDDEFAKDTVSLKDRNNGFEKNFIGNFLSRIWALYGPPNSILYEGFNYTFQDKYSGLIFTAYCGACGLAYGGKLEDEEALKPIIAEFDKYLSHVKPVDCEISFETDFGVTKVGAKDGIPYDIYEE
;
A
#
# COMPACT_ATOMS: atom_id res chain seq x y z
N MET A 1 13.28 2.71 -13.85
CA MET A 1 11.95 3.17 -14.29
C MET A 1 11.05 1.96 -14.26
N ILE A 2 10.44 1.73 -13.10
CA ILE A 2 9.42 0.70 -12.92
C ILE A 2 8.19 1.05 -13.75
N GLN A 3 7.47 0.04 -14.23
CA GLN A 3 6.17 0.23 -14.86
C GLN A 3 5.19 -0.71 -14.19
N LEU A 4 4.42 -0.16 -13.24
CA LEU A 4 3.49 -0.95 -12.45
C LEU A 4 2.10 -0.96 -13.08
N GLU A 5 1.49 -2.13 -13.04
CA GLU A 5 0.06 -2.33 -13.30
C GLU A 5 -0.61 -2.79 -12.02
N LYS A 6 -1.70 -2.13 -11.63
CA LYS A 6 -2.56 -2.66 -10.57
C LYS A 6 -3.29 -3.88 -11.12
N ILE A 7 -3.13 -5.02 -10.47
CA ILE A 7 -3.77 -6.29 -10.81
C ILE A 7 -4.64 -6.76 -9.65
N ASP A 8 -5.40 -7.84 -9.84
CA ASP A 8 -6.28 -8.40 -8.81
C ASP A 8 -5.48 -8.98 -7.63
N ASP A 9 -6.04 -8.90 -6.41
CA ASP A 9 -5.40 -9.42 -5.20
C ASP A 9 -5.29 -10.96 -5.21
N GLU A 10 -6.01 -11.67 -6.08
CA GLU A 10 -5.85 -13.12 -6.24
C GLU A 10 -4.44 -13.53 -6.66
N PHE A 11 -3.67 -12.62 -7.27
CA PHE A 11 -2.27 -12.84 -7.65
C PHE A 11 -1.30 -12.64 -6.48
N ALA A 12 -1.78 -12.13 -5.34
CA ALA A 12 -1.03 -12.02 -4.10
C ALA A 12 -1.14 -13.26 -3.20
N LYS A 13 -1.77 -14.34 -3.68
CA LYS A 13 -1.79 -15.62 -2.97
C LYS A 13 -0.36 -16.09 -2.69
N ASP A 14 -0.18 -16.67 -1.51
CA ASP A 14 1.11 -17.20 -1.02
C ASP A 14 2.23 -16.15 -0.85
N THR A 15 1.89 -14.86 -0.85
CA THR A 15 2.86 -13.81 -0.51
C THR A 15 3.13 -13.76 0.98
N VAL A 16 4.36 -13.44 1.34
CA VAL A 16 4.81 -13.21 2.71
C VAL A 16 5.13 -11.74 2.89
N SER A 17 5.00 -11.24 4.13
CA SER A 17 5.51 -9.91 4.47
C SER A 17 7.01 -9.86 4.23
N LEU A 18 7.45 -8.94 3.39
CA LEU A 18 8.87 -8.73 3.11
C LEU A 18 9.50 -7.98 4.29
N LYS A 19 10.59 -8.51 4.84
CA LYS A 19 11.30 -7.92 5.98
C LYS A 19 12.39 -6.97 5.48
N ASP A 20 12.86 -6.08 6.35
CA ASP A 20 13.82 -5.00 6.06
C ASP A 20 13.35 -3.88 5.15
N ARG A 21 12.81 -2.83 5.80
CA ARG A 21 12.51 -1.55 5.16
C ARG A 21 13.54 -0.50 5.54
N ASN A 22 14.51 -0.25 4.67
CA ASN A 22 15.17 1.05 4.58
C ASN A 22 14.31 1.99 3.73
N ASN A 23 13.05 2.19 4.12
CA ASN A 23 12.08 2.90 3.28
C ASN A 23 11.91 4.33 3.81
N GLY A 24 12.33 5.29 2.98
CA GLY A 24 12.28 6.73 3.25
C GLY A 24 10.89 7.37 3.11
N PHE A 25 9.82 6.58 3.07
CA PHE A 25 8.45 7.10 3.10
C PHE A 25 8.03 7.28 4.56
N GLU A 26 7.64 8.50 4.96
CA GLU A 26 7.25 8.81 6.34
C GLU A 26 6.13 7.87 6.80
N LYS A 27 6.50 6.97 7.72
CA LYS A 27 5.78 5.73 8.06
C LYS A 27 4.43 5.93 8.79
N ASN A 28 4.04 7.17 9.08
CA ASN A 28 3.15 7.43 10.22
C ASN A 28 1.72 7.88 9.85
N PHE A 29 1.33 7.87 8.57
CA PHE A 29 -0.06 8.14 8.17
C PHE A 29 -0.53 7.14 7.13
N ILE A 30 -1.49 6.28 7.51
CA ILE A 30 -2.12 5.32 6.61
C ILE A 30 -2.83 6.08 5.48
N GLY A 31 -3.53 7.16 5.81
CA GLY A 31 -4.19 8.05 4.86
C GLY A 31 -3.23 8.71 3.87
N ASN A 32 -1.98 9.01 4.26
CA ASN A 32 -0.99 9.60 3.36
C ASN A 32 -0.51 8.58 2.32
N PHE A 33 -0.32 7.33 2.75
CA PHE A 33 0.01 6.24 1.85
C PHE A 33 -1.15 5.93 0.90
N LEU A 34 -2.36 5.76 1.46
CA LEU A 34 -3.57 5.49 0.69
C LEU A 34 -3.82 6.55 -0.37
N SER A 35 -3.88 7.83 0.01
CA SER A 35 -4.21 8.94 -0.90
C SER A 35 -3.23 9.10 -2.05
N ARG A 36 -1.95 8.77 -1.86
CA ARG A 36 -0.93 8.84 -2.93
C ARG A 36 -1.01 7.66 -3.88
N ILE A 37 -1.26 6.46 -3.37
CA ILE A 37 -1.53 5.30 -4.24
C ILE A 37 -2.83 5.55 -5.01
N TRP A 38 -3.85 6.08 -4.35
CA TRP A 38 -5.16 6.38 -4.95
C TRP A 38 -5.05 7.38 -6.10
N ALA A 39 -4.22 8.41 -5.96
CA ALA A 39 -3.96 9.39 -7.02
C ALA A 39 -3.46 8.75 -8.33
N LEU A 40 -2.76 7.62 -8.23
CA LEU A 40 -2.17 6.92 -9.37
C LEU A 40 -3.04 5.76 -9.87
N TYR A 41 -3.65 5.00 -8.96
CA TYR A 41 -4.24 3.69 -9.25
C TYR A 41 -5.70 3.55 -8.79
N GLY A 42 -6.32 4.62 -8.31
CA GLY A 42 -7.68 4.64 -7.78
C GLY A 42 -7.83 3.86 -6.46
N PRO A 43 -9.05 3.46 -6.08
CA PRO A 43 -9.32 2.76 -4.81
C PRO A 43 -8.54 1.44 -4.66
N PRO A 44 -8.36 0.93 -3.43
CA PRO A 44 -7.77 -0.39 -3.19
C PRO A 44 -8.61 -1.49 -3.85
N ASN A 45 -7.98 -2.62 -4.13
CA ASN A 45 -8.67 -3.78 -4.68
C ASN A 45 -9.64 -4.39 -3.66
N SER A 46 -9.19 -4.43 -2.40
CA SER A 46 -9.97 -4.92 -1.27
C SER A 46 -9.76 -4.06 -0.05
N ILE A 47 -10.85 -3.85 0.69
CA ILE A 47 -10.85 -3.34 2.06
C ILE A 47 -11.17 -4.57 2.93
N LEU A 48 -10.27 -4.88 3.84
CA LEU A 48 -10.28 -6.09 4.66
C LEU A 48 -10.45 -5.71 6.14
N TYR A 49 -10.67 -6.72 6.98
CA TYR A 49 -10.43 -6.55 8.41
C TYR A 49 -8.99 -6.06 8.63
N GLU A 50 -8.83 -5.01 9.42
CA GLU A 50 -7.57 -4.36 9.77
C GLU A 50 -6.78 -3.71 8.62
N GLY A 51 -7.41 -3.46 7.46
CA GLY A 51 -6.83 -2.56 6.47
C GLY A 51 -7.26 -2.79 5.03
N PHE A 52 -6.29 -2.76 4.11
CA PHE A 52 -6.54 -2.76 2.66
C PHE A 52 -5.31 -3.23 1.88
N ASN A 53 -5.54 -3.64 0.63
CA ASN A 53 -4.50 -4.11 -0.29
C ASN A 53 -4.52 -3.40 -1.65
N TYR A 54 -3.32 -3.27 -2.22
CA TYR A 54 -3.08 -3.01 -3.63
C TYR A 54 -2.04 -4.01 -4.15
N THR A 55 -2.41 -4.84 -5.12
CA THR A 55 -1.46 -5.74 -5.77
C THR A 55 -0.98 -5.16 -7.10
N PHE A 56 0.33 -5.20 -7.30
CA PHE A 56 1.00 -4.67 -8.47
C PHE A 56 1.85 -5.73 -9.15
N GLN A 57 1.89 -5.66 -10.48
CA GLN A 57 2.90 -6.34 -11.29
C GLN A 57 3.80 -5.31 -11.96
N ASP A 58 5.12 -5.49 -11.88
CA ASP A 58 6.06 -4.75 -12.72
C ASP A 58 6.08 -5.36 -14.13
N LYS A 59 5.76 -4.57 -15.14
CA LYS A 59 5.64 -5.03 -16.54
C LYS A 59 6.95 -5.50 -17.16
N TYR A 60 8.10 -5.08 -16.62
CA TYR A 60 9.39 -5.45 -17.17
C TYR A 60 9.90 -6.78 -16.62
N SER A 61 9.87 -6.93 -15.30
CA SER A 61 10.35 -8.13 -14.61
C SER A 61 9.29 -9.22 -14.46
N GLY A 62 8.01 -8.85 -14.55
CA GLY A 62 6.87 -9.73 -14.26
C GLY A 62 6.65 -9.98 -12.77
N LEU A 63 7.49 -9.41 -11.89
CA LEU A 63 7.41 -9.59 -10.45
C LEU A 63 6.16 -8.95 -9.87
N ILE A 64 5.59 -9.61 -8.87
CA ILE A 64 4.34 -9.21 -8.22
C ILE A 64 4.64 -8.88 -6.76
N PHE A 65 4.11 -7.75 -6.29
CA PHE A 65 4.11 -7.40 -4.88
C PHE A 65 2.79 -6.74 -4.48
N THR A 66 2.50 -6.77 -3.18
CA THR A 66 1.32 -6.12 -2.61
C THR A 66 1.77 -5.01 -1.68
N ALA A 67 1.24 -3.81 -1.88
CA ALA A 67 1.29 -2.72 -0.92
C ALA A 67 0.03 -2.80 -0.05
N TYR A 68 0.18 -2.91 1.27
CA TYR A 68 -0.97 -3.11 2.16
C TYR A 68 -0.87 -2.33 3.46
N CYS A 69 -2.02 -2.19 4.12
CA CYS A 69 -2.12 -1.87 5.54
C CYS A 69 -2.74 -3.09 6.24
N GLY A 70 -2.12 -3.56 7.32
CA GLY A 70 -2.67 -4.59 8.20
C GLY A 70 -2.59 -4.16 9.66
N ALA A 71 -2.84 -5.09 10.60
CA ALA A 71 -2.82 -4.85 12.05
C ALA A 71 -1.57 -4.10 12.57
N CYS A 72 -0.40 -4.39 11.99
CA CYS A 72 0.88 -3.80 12.39
C CYS A 72 1.26 -2.55 11.57
N GLY A 73 0.33 -2.01 10.78
CA GLY A 73 0.51 -0.84 9.92
C GLY A 73 0.83 -1.18 8.46
N LEU A 74 1.35 -0.18 7.76
CA LEU A 74 1.70 -0.25 6.34
C LEU A 74 2.78 -1.32 6.10
N ALA A 75 2.73 -2.04 4.98
CA ALA A 75 3.70 -3.08 4.61
C ALA A 75 3.69 -3.46 3.12
N TYR A 76 4.68 -4.28 2.76
CA TYR A 76 4.81 -4.87 1.44
C TYR A 76 4.89 -6.39 1.53
N GLY A 77 4.16 -7.06 0.65
CA GLY A 77 4.13 -8.51 0.51
C GLY A 77 4.67 -8.93 -0.85
N GLY A 78 5.28 -10.11 -0.91
CA GLY A 78 5.76 -10.70 -2.16
C GLY A 78 6.07 -12.18 -1.97
N LYS A 79 6.40 -12.88 -3.05
CA LYS A 79 6.89 -14.26 -2.94
C LYS A 79 8.26 -14.28 -2.28
N LEU A 80 8.52 -15.25 -1.43
CA LEU A 80 9.77 -15.33 -0.67
C LEU A 80 10.98 -15.50 -1.60
N GLU A 81 10.83 -16.29 -2.66
CA GLU A 81 11.87 -16.47 -3.69
C GLU A 81 12.22 -15.18 -4.45
N ASP A 82 11.32 -14.20 -4.47
CA ASP A 82 11.47 -12.94 -5.18
C ASP A 82 11.91 -11.77 -4.27
N GLU A 83 12.11 -12.00 -2.96
CA GLU A 83 12.33 -10.95 -1.96
C GLU A 83 13.46 -9.98 -2.35
N GLU A 84 14.64 -10.49 -2.70
CA GLU A 84 15.78 -9.64 -3.09
C GLU A 84 15.54 -8.88 -4.39
N ALA A 85 14.80 -9.47 -5.34
CA ALA A 85 14.49 -8.84 -6.62
C ALA A 85 13.41 -7.75 -6.48
N LEU A 86 12.51 -7.89 -5.50
CA LEU A 86 11.45 -6.93 -5.19
C LEU A 86 11.96 -5.69 -4.45
N LYS A 87 13.03 -5.81 -3.63
CA LYS A 87 13.61 -4.68 -2.89
C LYS A 87 13.85 -3.42 -3.75
N PRO A 88 14.57 -3.48 -4.89
CA PRO A 88 14.78 -2.29 -5.71
C PRO A 88 13.49 -1.74 -6.35
N ILE A 89 12.53 -2.61 -6.69
CA ILE A 89 11.22 -2.20 -7.26
C ILE A 89 10.41 -1.43 -6.22
N ILE A 90 10.31 -1.98 -5.00
CA ILE A 90 9.60 -1.35 -3.88
C ILE A 90 10.26 -0.01 -3.50
N ALA A 91 11.59 0.06 -3.48
CA ALA A 91 12.30 1.30 -3.22
C ALA A 91 12.03 2.38 -4.28
N GLU A 92 11.96 1.99 -5.56
CA GLU A 92 11.59 2.91 -6.63
C GLU A 92 10.12 3.35 -6.53
N PHE A 93 9.23 2.45 -6.12
CA PHE A 93 7.81 2.74 -5.87
C PHE A 93 7.62 3.74 -4.72
N ASP A 94 8.28 3.53 -3.57
CA ASP A 94 8.25 4.47 -2.44
C ASP A 94 8.78 5.85 -2.86
N LYS A 95 9.87 5.89 -3.63
CA LYS A 95 10.41 7.13 -4.18
C LYS A 95 9.42 7.79 -5.13
N TYR A 96 8.68 7.04 -5.92
CA TYR A 96 7.67 7.62 -6.80
C TYR A 96 6.52 8.21 -5.99
N LEU A 97 5.98 7.47 -5.01
CA LEU A 97 4.91 7.92 -4.12
C LEU A 97 5.27 9.20 -3.35
N SER A 98 6.52 9.37 -2.92
CA SER A 98 6.94 10.57 -2.19
C SER A 98 6.79 11.87 -2.99
N HIS A 99 6.74 11.80 -4.32
CA HIS A 99 6.52 12.94 -5.23
C HIS A 99 5.06 13.15 -5.63
N VAL A 100 4.17 12.20 -5.32
CA VAL A 100 2.74 12.27 -5.66
C VAL A 100 2.01 13.15 -4.64
N LYS A 101 1.21 14.12 -5.10
CA LYS A 101 0.37 14.89 -4.18
C LYS A 101 -0.80 14.01 -3.69
N PRO A 102 -1.11 13.99 -2.38
CA PRO A 102 -2.33 13.37 -1.87
C PRO A 102 -3.57 13.88 -2.61
N VAL A 103 -4.52 12.99 -2.91
CA VAL A 103 -5.84 13.33 -3.43
C VAL A 103 -6.92 12.92 -2.43
N ASP A 104 -8.07 13.56 -2.53
CA ASP A 104 -9.19 13.27 -1.65
C ASP A 104 -9.69 11.84 -1.86
N CYS A 105 -9.70 11.07 -0.77
CA CYS A 105 -10.15 9.69 -0.72
C CYS A 105 -10.50 9.31 0.73
N GLU A 106 -11.35 8.32 0.91
CA GLU A 106 -11.66 7.76 2.22
C GLU A 106 -11.97 6.27 2.08
N ILE A 107 -11.52 5.49 3.06
CA ILE A 107 -12.02 4.14 3.32
C ILE A 107 -12.28 3.98 4.82
N SER A 108 -13.06 2.95 5.15
CA SER A 108 -13.27 2.52 6.53
C SER A 108 -13.07 1.01 6.61
N PHE A 109 -12.37 0.55 7.65
CA PHE A 109 -12.20 -0.87 7.94
C PHE A 109 -12.35 -1.14 9.42
N GLU A 110 -12.86 -2.33 9.74
CA GLU A 110 -13.01 -2.81 11.12
C GLU A 110 -11.66 -3.29 11.66
N THR A 111 -11.48 -3.16 12.97
CA THR A 111 -10.35 -3.66 13.75
C THR A 111 -10.87 -4.24 15.06
N ASP A 112 -10.00 -4.90 15.84
CA ASP A 112 -10.35 -5.39 17.17
C ASP A 112 -10.77 -4.26 18.14
N PHE A 113 -10.46 -3.00 17.80
CA PHE A 113 -10.68 -1.80 18.63
C PHE A 113 -11.80 -0.89 18.11
N GLY A 114 -12.54 -1.30 17.08
CA GLY A 114 -13.57 -0.49 16.44
C GLY A 114 -13.27 -0.16 14.98
N VAL A 115 -13.88 0.90 14.46
CA VAL A 115 -13.77 1.28 13.05
C VAL A 115 -12.65 2.29 12.87
N THR A 116 -11.75 2.01 11.94
CA THR A 116 -10.72 2.97 11.51
C THR A 116 -11.14 3.60 10.19
N LYS A 117 -11.10 4.94 10.10
CA LYS A 117 -11.30 5.72 8.88
C LYS A 117 -9.99 6.37 8.48
N VAL A 118 -9.55 6.14 7.25
CA VAL A 118 -8.28 6.68 6.75
C VAL A 118 -8.49 7.30 5.38
N GLY A 119 -7.73 8.34 5.09
CA GLY A 119 -7.91 9.07 3.84
C GLY A 119 -7.12 10.35 3.73
N ALA A 120 -7.56 11.20 2.82
CA ALA A 120 -7.16 12.60 2.75
C ALA A 120 -8.36 13.46 2.36
N LYS A 121 -8.38 14.69 2.86
CA LYS A 121 -9.40 15.69 2.55
C LYS A 121 -8.74 17.03 2.31
N ASP A 122 -9.11 17.71 1.23
CA ASP A 122 -8.45 18.92 0.75
C ASP A 122 -6.92 18.72 0.61
N GLY A 123 -6.50 17.52 0.22
CA GLY A 123 -5.09 17.13 0.12
C GLY A 123 -4.35 16.93 1.46
N ILE A 124 -5.06 16.94 2.59
CA ILE A 124 -4.51 16.74 3.94
C ILE A 124 -4.84 15.30 4.41
N PRO A 125 -3.84 14.43 4.60
CA PRO A 125 -4.06 13.07 5.10
C PRO A 125 -4.61 13.01 6.53
N TYR A 126 -5.44 12.01 6.83
CA TYR A 126 -5.97 11.73 8.16
C TYR A 126 -6.12 10.22 8.43
N ASP A 127 -6.03 9.87 9.71
CA ASP A 127 -6.31 8.56 10.31
C ASP A 127 -7.17 8.82 11.55
N ILE A 128 -8.39 8.28 11.57
CA ILE A 128 -9.38 8.47 12.64
C ILE A 128 -9.77 7.10 13.18
N TYR A 129 -9.71 6.94 14.50
CA TYR A 129 -10.10 5.73 15.22
C TYR A 129 -11.41 6.00 15.95
N GLU A 130 -12.45 5.23 15.65
CA GLU A 130 -13.78 5.30 16.27
C GLU A 130 -14.03 4.02 17.08
N GLU A 131 -14.23 4.19 18.39
CA GLU A 131 -14.56 3.12 19.35
C GLU A 131 -16.07 2.82 19.38
#